data_AF-A0AAV5SNE2-F1
#
_entry.id   AF-A0AAV5SNE2-F1
#
_cell.length_a   1.000
_cell.length_b   1.000
_cell.length_c   1.000
_cell.angle_alpha   90.00
_cell.angle_beta   90.00
_cell.angle_gamma   90.00
#
_symmetry.space_group_name_H-M   'P 1'
#
loop_
_entity.id
_entity.type
_entity.pdbx_description
1 polymer ?
#
loop_
_entity_poly.entity_id
_entity_poly.type
_entity_poly.pdbx_seq_one_letter_code
_entity_poly.pdbx_strand_id
1 'polypeptide(L)'
;MTDRFNTALNRFHCTLENRIVNSSNPKLFYKYCNSKLTAPKTSPSGIIDSDGTLLLTNNLKCIAFDRFFCSVFTHPQSSPLPQPCPSIIFDVPFVSHLDIIYALSKLAPKVNVSPDHIPSIVLTKCRESIISPLLIIFNKSLLTCQVPSLCKCIIKDLGVHFSPSLSFSFHISKIISTARSKCSLPPVSYKSRLRDLNLSTLERRRFIMDITFLQSIVNNRYSMDVSSLFTCTPLTRTLRNCHNFRISLPFIPHNSSSTLASRTISIWNSLPPEIVNTSHNVFRNYIRSQPPSFYPNSIIGNWLDL
;
A
#
# COMPACT_ATOMS: atom_id res chain seq x y z
N MET A 1 5.25 -49.08 -31.97
CA MET A 1 4.28 -48.13 -31.37
C MET A 1 4.39 -46.74 -32.02
N THR A 2 5.60 -46.30 -32.36
CA THR A 2 5.93 -45.04 -33.07
C THR A 2 5.35 -44.95 -34.49
N ASP A 3 5.37 -46.02 -35.30
CA ASP A 3 4.90 -45.94 -36.70
C ASP A 3 3.40 -45.71 -36.81
N ARG A 4 2.61 -46.32 -35.92
CA ARG A 4 1.16 -46.12 -35.87
C ARG A 4 0.82 -44.69 -35.45
N PHE A 5 1.60 -44.12 -34.53
CA PHE A 5 1.48 -42.72 -34.12
C PHE A 5 1.83 -41.76 -35.25
N ASN A 6 2.98 -41.96 -35.91
CA ASN A 6 3.42 -41.14 -37.05
C ASN A 6 2.41 -41.20 -38.21
N THR A 7 1.86 -42.38 -38.50
CA THR A 7 0.82 -42.54 -39.51
C THR A 7 -0.46 -41.78 -39.15
N ALA A 8 -0.90 -41.86 -37.89
CA ALA A 8 -2.08 -41.13 -37.42
C ALA A 8 -1.87 -39.61 -37.44
N LEU A 9 -0.66 -39.15 -37.08
CA LEU A 9 -0.27 -37.75 -37.07
C LEU A 9 -0.24 -37.16 -38.49
N ASN A 10 0.30 -37.90 -39.46
CA ASN A 10 0.27 -37.51 -40.88
C ASN A 10 -1.17 -37.40 -41.40
N ARG A 11 -2.03 -38.39 -41.12
CA ARG A 11 -3.46 -38.34 -41.50
C ARG A 11 -4.18 -37.13 -40.91
N PHE A 12 -3.87 -36.79 -39.66
CA PHE A 12 -4.43 -35.60 -39.01
C PHE A 12 -4.01 -34.32 -39.75
N HIS A 13 -2.73 -34.16 -40.07
CA HIS A 13 -2.24 -32.99 -40.80
C HIS A 13 -2.88 -32.85 -42.20
N CYS A 14 -2.93 -33.93 -42.99
CA CYS A 14 -3.59 -33.90 -44.30
C CYS A 14 -5.07 -33.52 -44.20
N THR A 15 -5.78 -34.06 -43.19
CA THR A 15 -7.20 -33.75 -42.98
C THR A 15 -7.41 -32.29 -42.61
N LEU A 16 -6.53 -31.74 -41.77
CA LEU A 16 -6.56 -30.35 -41.36
C LEU A 16 -6.29 -29.41 -42.54
N GLU A 17 -5.27 -29.71 -43.34
CA GLU A 17 -4.92 -28.94 -44.54
C GLU A 17 -6.08 -28.93 -45.56
N ASN A 18 -6.65 -30.09 -45.86
CA ASN A 18 -7.81 -30.19 -46.74
C ASN A 18 -9.01 -29.39 -46.24
N ARG A 19 -9.26 -29.39 -44.91
CA ARG A 19 -10.34 -28.59 -44.32
C ARG A 19 -10.10 -27.10 -44.48
N ILE A 20 -8.87 -26.64 -44.32
CA ILE A 20 -8.50 -25.22 -44.46
C ILE A 20 -8.64 -24.78 -45.92
N VAL A 21 -8.15 -25.59 -46.87
CA VAL A 21 -8.29 -25.32 -48.31
C VAL A 21 -9.77 -25.28 -48.72
N ASN A 22 -10.56 -26.28 -48.33
CA ASN A 22 -11.99 -26.36 -48.65
C ASN A 22 -12.82 -25.23 -48.02
N SER A 23 -12.33 -24.61 -46.94
CA SER A 23 -13.02 -23.48 -46.31
C SER A 23 -12.95 -22.19 -47.12
N SER A 24 -12.07 -22.11 -48.13
CA SER A 24 -11.79 -20.91 -48.95
C SER A 24 -11.61 -19.62 -48.13
N ASN A 25 -11.20 -19.75 -46.87
CA ASN A 25 -11.10 -18.64 -45.93
C ASN A 25 -9.63 -18.18 -45.84
N PRO A 26 -9.26 -17.03 -46.46
CA PRO A 26 -7.88 -16.57 -46.48
C PRO A 26 -7.32 -16.33 -45.07
N LYS A 27 -8.14 -15.94 -44.09
CA LYS A 27 -7.68 -15.74 -42.71
C LYS A 27 -7.25 -17.06 -42.05
N LEU A 28 -7.97 -18.15 -42.29
CA LEU A 28 -7.61 -19.47 -41.77
C LEU A 28 -6.34 -20.01 -42.43
N PHE A 29 -6.21 -19.79 -43.74
CA PHE A 29 -5.00 -20.14 -44.49
C PHE A 29 -3.76 -19.42 -43.94
N TYR A 30 -3.79 -18.07 -43.88
CA TYR A 30 -2.65 -17.31 -43.37
C TYR A 30 -2.35 -17.60 -41.89
N LYS A 31 -3.36 -17.89 -41.06
CA LYS A 31 -3.15 -18.33 -39.67
C LYS A 31 -2.41 -19.68 -39.61
N TYR A 32 -2.76 -20.63 -40.48
CA TYR A 32 -2.07 -21.92 -40.58
C TYR A 32 -0.63 -21.75 -41.07
N CYS A 33 -0.40 -21.02 -42.16
CA CYS A 33 0.94 -20.72 -42.66
C CYS A 33 1.81 -20.04 -41.59
N ASN A 34 1.28 -19.01 -40.94
CA ASN A 34 2.00 -18.32 -39.86
C ASN A 34 2.35 -19.27 -38.72
N SER A 35 1.49 -20.23 -38.36
CA SER A 35 1.80 -21.21 -37.31
C SER A 35 2.93 -22.19 -37.66
N LYS A 36 3.24 -22.37 -38.95
CA LYS A 36 4.34 -23.21 -39.44
C LYS A 36 5.61 -22.41 -39.73
N LEU A 37 5.47 -21.15 -40.13
CA LEU A 37 6.58 -20.24 -40.44
C LEU A 37 7.12 -19.54 -39.20
N THR A 38 6.28 -19.29 -38.18
CA THR A 38 6.77 -18.76 -36.91
C THR A 38 7.46 -19.88 -36.14
N ALA A 39 8.66 -19.60 -35.65
CA ALA A 39 9.33 -20.47 -34.70
C ALA A 39 8.35 -20.81 -33.56
N PRO A 40 8.31 -22.06 -33.07
CA PRO A 40 7.47 -22.41 -31.95
C PRO A 40 7.72 -21.37 -30.85
N LYS A 41 6.65 -20.89 -30.20
CA LYS A 41 6.74 -20.07 -28.99
C LYS A 41 7.29 -20.95 -27.86
N THR A 42 8.51 -21.45 -28.02
CA THR A 42 9.25 -22.04 -26.92
C THR A 42 9.45 -20.91 -25.93
N SER A 43 9.29 -21.24 -24.65
CA SER A 43 9.90 -20.48 -23.55
C SER A 43 11.27 -19.93 -24.00
N PRO A 44 11.71 -18.77 -23.50
CA PRO A 44 13.03 -18.22 -23.85
C PRO A 44 14.08 -19.33 -23.83
N SER A 45 15.02 -19.34 -24.77
CA SER A 45 16.12 -20.32 -24.79
C SER A 45 16.67 -20.55 -23.38
N GLY A 46 17.04 -21.79 -23.05
CA GLY A 46 17.56 -22.11 -21.72
C GLY A 46 18.67 -21.14 -21.34
N ILE A 47 18.56 -20.51 -20.16
CA ILE A 47 19.56 -19.56 -19.67
C ILE A 47 20.52 -20.35 -18.79
N ILE A 48 21.81 -20.09 -18.91
CA ILE A 48 22.81 -20.70 -18.03
C ILE A 48 22.95 -19.79 -16.80
N ASP A 49 22.72 -20.34 -15.61
CA ASP A 49 22.94 -19.63 -14.34
C ASP A 49 24.44 -19.42 -14.10
N SER A 50 24.76 -18.55 -13.15
CA SER A 50 26.11 -18.30 -12.62
C SER A 50 26.85 -19.58 -12.19
N ASP A 51 26.11 -20.60 -11.73
CA ASP A 51 26.63 -21.92 -11.35
C ASP A 51 26.78 -22.91 -12.53
N GLY A 52 26.61 -22.44 -13.78
CA GLY A 52 26.68 -23.27 -14.99
C GLY A 52 25.44 -24.13 -15.27
N THR A 53 24.37 -23.98 -14.47
CA THR A 53 23.15 -24.80 -14.59
C THR A 53 22.23 -24.29 -15.70
N LEU A 54 21.76 -25.19 -16.57
CA LEU A 54 20.81 -24.84 -17.65
C LEU A 54 19.37 -24.71 -17.14
N LEU A 55 18.82 -23.49 -17.18
CA LEU A 55 17.50 -23.14 -16.68
C LEU A 55 16.46 -23.15 -17.81
N LEU A 56 15.56 -24.14 -17.79
CA LEU A 56 14.57 -24.33 -18.85
C LEU A 56 13.21 -23.69 -18.51
N THR A 57 12.83 -23.66 -17.24
CA THR A 57 11.52 -23.18 -16.78
C THR A 57 11.53 -21.69 -16.42
N ASN A 58 10.40 -21.01 -16.61
CA ASN A 58 10.29 -19.56 -16.33
C ASN A 58 10.51 -19.23 -14.84
N ASN A 59 10.07 -20.11 -13.94
CA ASN A 59 10.25 -19.92 -12.50
C ASN A 59 11.74 -19.90 -12.13
N LEU A 60 12.51 -20.89 -12.62
CA LEU A 60 13.95 -20.96 -12.37
C LEU A 60 14.68 -19.75 -12.95
N LYS A 61 14.30 -19.29 -14.15
CA LYS A 61 14.86 -18.07 -14.75
C LYS A 61 14.59 -16.84 -13.90
N CYS A 62 13.36 -16.67 -13.39
CA CYS A 62 13.02 -15.56 -12.49
C CYS A 62 13.86 -15.56 -11.21
N ILE A 63 14.09 -16.73 -10.60
CA ILE A 63 14.92 -16.85 -9.39
C ILE A 63 16.38 -16.50 -9.69
N ALA A 64 16.93 -16.98 -10.81
CA ALA A 64 18.31 -16.67 -11.20
C ALA A 64 18.49 -15.17 -11.48
N PHE A 65 17.52 -14.54 -12.15
CA PHE A 65 17.52 -13.09 -12.35
C PHE A 65 17.47 -12.32 -11.03
N ASP A 66 16.60 -12.71 -10.10
CA ASP A 66 16.52 -12.07 -8.78
C ASP A 66 17.87 -12.09 -8.06
N ARG A 67 18.54 -13.26 -8.04
CA ARG A 67 19.88 -13.40 -7.44
C ARG A 67 20.92 -12.54 -8.13
N PHE A 68 20.98 -12.59 -9.47
CA PHE A 68 21.94 -11.83 -10.24
C PHE A 68 21.75 -10.32 -10.02
N PHE A 69 20.52 -9.81 -10.15
CA PHE A 69 20.25 -8.39 -9.97
C PHE A 69 20.55 -7.96 -8.53
N CYS A 70 20.17 -8.74 -7.52
CA CYS A 70 20.54 -8.49 -6.14
C CYS A 70 22.06 -8.33 -5.95
N SER A 71 22.87 -9.11 -6.67
CA SER A 71 24.33 -9.06 -6.55
C SER A 71 24.96 -7.81 -7.18
N VAL A 72 24.36 -7.27 -8.24
CA VAL A 72 24.88 -6.09 -8.96
C VAL A 72 24.23 -4.77 -8.51
N PHE A 73 23.19 -4.83 -7.68
CA PHE A 73 22.60 -3.62 -7.11
C PHE A 73 23.64 -2.86 -6.28
N THR A 74 23.83 -1.59 -6.64
CA THR A 74 24.59 -0.66 -5.83
C THR A 74 23.89 -0.51 -4.50
N HIS A 75 24.57 -0.92 -3.43
CA HIS A 75 24.13 -0.60 -2.09
C HIS A 75 24.14 0.93 -1.99
N PRO A 76 23.06 1.57 -1.51
CA PRO A 76 23.03 3.01 -1.37
C PRO A 76 24.24 3.45 -0.56
N GLN A 77 25.19 4.12 -1.22
CA GLN A 77 26.33 4.70 -0.53
C GLN A 77 25.77 5.66 0.51
N SER A 78 26.31 5.56 1.72
CA SER A 78 25.96 6.41 2.85
C SER A 78 26.28 7.86 2.52
N SER A 79 25.34 8.57 1.90
CA SER A 79 25.32 10.02 1.90
C SER A 79 24.61 10.48 3.18
N PRO A 80 25.07 11.57 3.81
CA PRO A 80 24.26 12.26 4.79
C PRO A 80 22.91 12.61 4.13
N LEU A 81 21.81 12.25 4.79
CA LEU A 81 20.49 12.71 4.37
C LEU A 81 20.55 14.24 4.24
N PRO A 82 19.97 14.84 3.17
CA PRO A 82 19.80 16.28 3.12
C PRO A 82 19.07 16.70 4.39
N GLN A 83 19.57 17.73 5.07
CA GLN A 83 18.86 18.26 6.22
C GLN A 83 17.46 18.71 5.77
N PRO A 84 16.40 18.41 6.54
CA PRO A 84 15.06 18.86 6.19
C PRO A 84 15.05 20.37 6.06
N CYS A 85 14.73 20.87 4.87
CA CYS A 85 14.63 22.30 4.63
C CYS A 85 13.34 22.78 5.33
N PRO A 86 13.41 23.68 6.34
CA PRO A 86 12.24 24.09 7.12
C PRO A 86 11.26 24.98 6.34
N SER A 87 11.62 25.39 5.11
CA SER A 87 10.93 26.43 4.34
C SER A 87 10.24 25.95 3.06
N ILE A 88 10.25 24.65 2.74
CA ILE A 88 9.47 24.14 1.61
C ILE A 88 8.11 23.69 2.13
N ILE A 89 7.17 24.63 2.14
CA ILE A 89 5.75 24.32 2.10
C ILE A 89 5.55 23.61 0.75
N PHE A 90 5.42 22.29 0.77
CA PHE A 90 5.03 21.56 -0.43
C PHE A 90 3.54 21.80 -0.60
N ASP A 91 3.17 22.69 -1.53
CA ASP A 91 1.77 22.81 -1.94
C ASP A 91 1.33 21.45 -2.46
N VAL A 92 0.38 20.83 -1.76
CA VAL A 92 -0.22 19.58 -2.22
C VAL A 92 -0.99 19.92 -3.49
N PRO A 93 -0.58 19.43 -4.67
CA PRO A 93 -1.24 19.80 -5.92
C PRO A 93 -2.70 19.35 -5.87
N PHE A 94 -3.63 20.26 -6.12
CA PHE A 94 -5.04 19.90 -6.27
C PHE A 94 -5.29 19.43 -7.69
N VAL A 95 -5.91 18.27 -7.85
CA VAL A 95 -6.31 17.74 -9.15
C VAL A 95 -7.58 18.46 -9.58
N SER A 96 -7.56 19.14 -10.72
CA SER A 96 -8.72 19.82 -11.28
C SER A 96 -9.55 18.89 -12.18
N HIS A 97 -10.76 19.34 -12.52
CA HIS A 97 -11.63 18.62 -13.47
C HIS A 97 -10.97 18.49 -14.86
N LEU A 98 -10.18 19.48 -15.27
CA LEU A 98 -9.47 19.47 -16.56
C LEU A 98 -8.32 18.45 -16.58
N ASP A 99 -7.64 18.27 -15.45
CA ASP A 99 -6.54 17.31 -15.33
C ASP A 99 -7.05 15.87 -15.53
N ILE A 100 -8.22 15.57 -14.99
CA ILE A 100 -8.85 14.24 -15.13
C ILE A 100 -9.33 14.03 -16.58
N ILE A 101 -9.93 15.03 -17.20
CA ILE A 101 -10.31 14.97 -18.63
C ILE A 101 -9.07 14.71 -19.49
N TYR A 102 -7.99 15.46 -19.24
CA TYR A 102 -6.74 15.29 -19.95
C TYR A 102 -6.17 13.88 -19.76
N ALA A 103 -6.12 13.39 -18.52
CA ALA A 103 -5.64 12.04 -18.23
C ALA A 103 -6.48 10.96 -18.93
N LEU A 104 -7.82 11.07 -18.86
CA LEU A 104 -8.75 10.14 -19.53
C LEU A 104 -8.61 10.18 -21.06
N SER A 105 -8.24 11.32 -21.65
CA SER A 105 -7.99 11.43 -23.09
C SER A 105 -6.75 10.66 -23.57
N LYS A 106 -5.79 10.42 -22.67
CA LYS A 106 -4.55 9.68 -22.96
C LYS A 106 -4.69 8.17 -22.81
N LEU A 107 -5.77 7.70 -22.17
CA LEU A 107 -6.03 6.28 -21.98
C LEU A 107 -6.50 5.64 -23.29
N ALA A 108 -5.81 4.57 -23.71
CA ALA A 108 -6.26 3.76 -24.84
C ALA A 108 -7.52 2.95 -24.46
N PRO A 109 -8.54 2.85 -25.34
CA PRO A 109 -9.79 2.14 -25.06
C PRO A 109 -9.60 0.62 -25.18
N LYS A 110 -8.87 0.04 -24.23
CA LYS A 110 -8.56 -1.38 -24.19
C LYS A 110 -9.59 -2.13 -23.33
N VAL A 111 -9.92 -3.35 -23.77
CA VAL A 111 -10.83 -4.30 -23.10
C VAL A 111 -10.10 -5.25 -22.14
N ASN A 112 -8.79 -5.08 -21.95
CA ASN A 112 -8.06 -5.83 -20.94
C ASN A 112 -8.52 -5.43 -19.54
N VAL A 113 -8.66 -6.42 -18.67
CA VAL A 113 -9.09 -6.23 -17.29
C VAL A 113 -7.90 -5.73 -16.48
N SER A 114 -8.03 -4.51 -15.96
CA SER A 114 -7.09 -3.94 -15.01
C SER A 114 -7.24 -4.62 -13.63
N PRO A 115 -6.27 -4.48 -12.71
CA PRO A 115 -6.29 -5.17 -11.43
C PRO A 115 -7.44 -4.75 -10.48
N ASP A 116 -8.05 -3.60 -10.77
CA ASP A 116 -9.28 -3.08 -10.17
C ASP A 116 -10.56 -3.67 -10.79
N HIS A 117 -10.42 -4.61 -11.73
CA HIS A 117 -11.49 -5.19 -12.54
C HIS A 117 -12.27 -4.18 -13.39
N ILE A 118 -11.70 -3.01 -13.67
CA ILE A 118 -12.32 -1.98 -14.51
C ILE A 118 -11.55 -1.89 -15.84
N PRO A 119 -12.16 -2.32 -16.96
CA PRO A 119 -11.52 -2.16 -18.27
C PRO A 119 -11.31 -0.69 -18.63
N SER A 120 -10.17 -0.37 -19.24
CA SER A 120 -9.84 1.01 -19.68
C SER A 120 -10.91 1.59 -20.61
N ILE A 121 -11.55 0.74 -21.43
CA ILE A 121 -12.66 1.14 -22.28
C ILE A 121 -13.85 1.76 -21.50
N VAL A 122 -14.14 1.30 -20.28
CA VAL A 122 -15.21 1.85 -19.43
C VAL A 122 -14.86 3.28 -19.01
N LEU A 123 -13.61 3.52 -18.59
CA LEU A 123 -13.14 4.85 -18.21
C LEU A 123 -13.20 5.84 -19.38
N THR A 124 -12.86 5.38 -20.59
CA THR A 124 -12.89 6.25 -21.78
C THR A 124 -14.31 6.52 -22.30
N LYS A 125 -15.22 5.54 -22.24
CA LYS A 125 -16.60 5.66 -22.78
C LYS A 125 -17.55 6.33 -21.80
N CYS A 126 -17.35 6.17 -20.50
CA CYS A 126 -18.19 6.72 -19.44
C CYS A 126 -17.54 7.93 -18.75
N ARG A 127 -16.58 8.60 -19.39
CA ARG A 127 -15.75 9.65 -18.77
C ARG A 127 -16.59 10.75 -18.11
N GLU A 128 -17.64 11.23 -18.76
CA GLU A 128 -18.47 12.36 -18.26
C GLU A 128 -19.10 12.04 -16.90
N SER A 129 -19.53 10.79 -16.69
CA SER A 129 -20.11 10.34 -15.41
C SER A 129 -19.07 9.97 -14.36
N ILE A 130 -17.83 9.67 -14.79
CA ILE A 130 -16.75 9.16 -13.93
C ILE A 130 -15.82 10.28 -13.44
N ILE A 131 -15.75 11.43 -14.13
CA ILE A 131 -14.86 12.52 -13.74
C ILE A 131 -15.16 13.02 -12.31
N SER A 132 -16.43 13.26 -11.98
CA SER A 132 -16.82 13.73 -10.64
C SER A 132 -16.37 12.79 -9.51
N PRO A 133 -16.66 11.47 -9.56
CA PRO A 133 -16.17 10.55 -8.53
C PRO A 133 -14.64 10.44 -8.49
N LEU A 134 -13.94 10.45 -9.64
CA LEU A 134 -12.47 10.44 -9.66
C LEU A 134 -11.86 11.71 -9.03
N LEU A 135 -12.46 12.87 -9.27
CA LEU A 135 -12.04 14.15 -8.70
C LEU A 135 -12.10 14.12 -7.17
N ILE A 136 -13.19 13.59 -6.63
CA ILE A 136 -13.38 13.43 -5.19
C ILE A 136 -12.35 12.44 -4.64
N ILE A 137 -12.15 11.30 -5.30
CA ILE A 137 -11.23 10.26 -4.85
C ILE A 137 -9.78 10.77 -4.83
N PHE A 138 -9.30 11.39 -5.91
CA PHE A 138 -7.91 11.83 -6.01
C PHE A 138 -7.60 12.95 -5.02
N ASN A 139 -8.44 13.98 -4.95
CA ASN A 139 -8.22 15.07 -4.01
C ASN A 139 -8.34 14.61 -2.57
N LYS A 140 -9.29 13.72 -2.24
CA LYS A 140 -9.36 13.11 -0.92
C LYS A 140 -8.12 12.27 -0.61
N SER A 141 -7.59 11.54 -1.58
CA SER A 141 -6.38 10.72 -1.40
C SER A 141 -5.14 11.57 -1.16
N LEU A 142 -5.00 12.70 -1.88
CA LEU A 142 -3.90 13.65 -1.72
C LEU A 142 -3.96 14.36 -0.37
N LEU A 143 -5.16 14.81 0.04
CA LEU A 143 -5.38 15.48 1.32
C LEU A 143 -5.18 14.55 2.53
N THR A 144 -5.59 13.29 2.41
CA THR A 144 -5.51 12.32 3.53
C THR A 144 -4.23 11.49 3.50
N CYS A 145 -3.44 11.59 2.43
CA CYS A 145 -2.34 10.68 2.11
C CYS A 145 -2.74 9.20 2.16
N GLN A 146 -3.99 8.87 1.80
CA GLN A 146 -4.54 7.52 1.82
C GLN A 146 -5.16 7.15 0.48
N VAL A 147 -4.76 6.02 -0.10
CA VAL A 147 -5.39 5.47 -1.31
C VAL A 147 -6.62 4.60 -0.96
N PRO A 148 -7.63 4.52 -1.85
CA PRO A 148 -8.80 3.67 -1.65
C PRO A 148 -8.40 2.22 -1.33
N SER A 149 -9.16 1.56 -0.46
CA SER A 149 -8.89 0.16 -0.04
C SER A 149 -8.90 -0.82 -1.21
N LEU A 150 -9.67 -0.57 -2.27
CA LEU A 150 -9.67 -1.36 -3.50
C LEU A 150 -8.28 -1.33 -4.20
N CYS A 151 -7.56 -0.20 -4.09
CA CYS A 151 -6.22 -0.01 -4.63
C CYS A 151 -5.11 -0.54 -3.70
N LYS A 152 -5.43 -0.91 -2.45
CA LYS A 152 -4.45 -1.52 -1.53
C LYS A 152 -4.09 -2.95 -1.91
N CYS A 153 -4.95 -3.63 -2.67
CA CYS A 153 -4.72 -5.03 -3.00
C CYS A 153 -3.54 -5.22 -3.95
N ILE A 154 -3.12 -4.21 -4.72
CA ILE A 154 -2.10 -4.38 -5.75
C ILE A 154 -1.31 -3.08 -5.85
N ILE A 155 -0.28 -2.95 -5.01
CA ILE A 155 0.73 -1.89 -5.17
C ILE A 155 1.47 -2.21 -6.48
N LYS A 156 1.54 -1.22 -7.37
CA LYS A 156 2.45 -1.24 -8.52
C LYS A 156 3.68 -0.45 -8.11
N ASP A 157 4.82 -1.12 -7.99
CA ASP A 157 6.12 -0.46 -7.94
C ASP A 157 6.95 -0.94 -9.14
N LEU A 158 7.52 0.00 -9.89
CA LEU A 158 8.32 -0.26 -11.10
C LEU A 158 7.69 -1.21 -12.14
N GLY A 159 6.35 -1.31 -12.18
CA GLY A 159 5.62 -2.18 -13.11
C GLY A 159 5.38 -3.61 -12.61
N VAL A 160 5.74 -3.94 -11.37
CA VAL A 160 5.51 -5.26 -10.75
C VAL A 160 4.31 -5.21 -9.81
N HIS A 161 3.47 -6.25 -9.85
CA HIS A 161 2.26 -6.38 -9.04
C HIS A 161 2.56 -7.16 -7.74
N PHE A 162 2.27 -6.57 -6.58
CA PHE A 162 2.42 -7.23 -5.28
C PHE A 162 1.11 -7.82 -4.76
N SER A 163 1.15 -9.03 -4.20
CA SER A 163 0.02 -9.66 -3.49
C SER A 163 -0.09 -9.12 -2.07
N PRO A 164 -1.29 -8.85 -1.54
CA PRO A 164 -1.48 -8.37 -0.16
C PRO A 164 -1.28 -9.48 0.89
N SER A 165 -1.11 -10.74 0.47
CA SER A 165 -0.74 -11.87 1.34
C SER A 165 0.76 -12.04 1.53
N LEU A 166 1.59 -11.22 0.86
CA LEU A 166 3.04 -11.20 1.10
C LEU A 166 3.31 -10.60 2.48
N SER A 167 3.63 -11.46 3.44
CA SER A 167 4.17 -11.04 4.72
C SER A 167 5.57 -10.45 4.50
N PHE A 168 5.71 -9.16 4.76
CA PHE A 168 7.01 -8.50 4.82
C PHE A 168 7.80 -8.87 6.08
N SER A 169 7.35 -9.82 6.91
CA SER A 169 8.06 -10.20 8.14
C SER A 169 9.54 -10.49 7.89
N PHE A 170 9.86 -11.20 6.79
CA PHE A 170 11.25 -11.47 6.40
C PHE A 170 12.02 -10.20 6.00
N HIS A 171 11.41 -9.34 5.18
CA HIS A 171 12.04 -8.10 4.73
C HIS A 171 12.24 -7.10 5.87
N ILE A 172 11.23 -6.94 6.73
CA ILE A 172 11.28 -6.14 7.96
C ILE A 172 12.36 -6.69 8.89
N SER A 173 12.42 -8.01 9.08
CA SER A 173 13.47 -8.65 9.89
C SER A 173 14.86 -8.44 9.29
N LYS A 174 15.01 -8.49 7.97
CA LYS A 174 16.28 -8.24 7.27
C LYS A 174 16.71 -6.77 7.39
N ILE A 175 15.80 -5.81 7.25
CA ILE A 175 16.08 -4.38 7.47
C ILE A 175 16.50 -4.16 8.93
N ILE A 176 15.76 -4.73 9.89
CA ILE A 176 16.08 -4.62 11.31
C ILE A 176 17.47 -5.23 11.60
N SER A 177 17.76 -6.41 11.07
CA SER A 177 19.06 -7.08 11.23
C SER A 177 20.21 -6.25 10.63
N THR A 178 19.99 -5.70 9.43
CA THR A 178 20.98 -4.84 8.75
C THR A 178 21.22 -3.55 9.54
N ALA A 179 20.16 -2.90 10.05
CA ALA A 179 20.28 -1.71 10.88
C ALA A 179 21.04 -2.02 12.19
N ARG A 180 20.80 -3.19 12.80
CA ARG A 180 21.50 -3.64 14.01
C ARG A 180 22.98 -3.88 13.78
N SER A 181 23.33 -4.56 12.69
CA SER A 181 24.72 -4.79 12.30
C SER A 181 25.46 -3.46 12.10
N LYS A 182 24.82 -2.49 11.42
CA LYS A 182 25.41 -1.15 11.24
C LYS A 182 25.60 -0.37 12.55
N CYS A 183 24.72 -0.57 13.52
CA CYS A 183 24.81 0.08 14.82
C CYS A 183 25.58 -0.73 15.89
N SER A 184 26.17 -1.88 15.53
CA SER A 184 26.81 -2.82 16.48
C SER A 184 25.90 -3.23 17.66
N LEU A 185 24.58 -3.34 17.43
CA LEU A 185 23.60 -3.66 18.46
C LEU A 185 23.26 -5.16 18.46
N PRO A 186 23.24 -5.85 19.62
CA PRO A 186 22.89 -7.26 19.69
C PRO A 186 21.42 -7.53 19.33
N PRO A 187 21.09 -8.74 18.84
CA PRO A 187 19.72 -9.17 18.59
C PRO A 187 18.98 -9.43 19.91
N VAL A 188 18.40 -8.37 20.47
CA VAL A 188 17.53 -8.39 21.65
C VAL A 188 16.06 -8.09 21.29
N SER A 189 15.11 -8.62 22.05
CA SER A 189 13.67 -8.45 21.80
C SER A 189 13.25 -6.98 21.75
N TYR A 190 12.10 -6.67 21.15
CA TYR A 190 11.58 -5.29 21.14
C TYR A 190 11.50 -4.68 22.55
N LYS A 191 11.04 -5.46 23.53
CA LYS A 191 10.95 -5.04 24.93
C LYS A 191 12.32 -4.76 25.55
N SER A 192 13.32 -5.58 25.27
CA SER A 192 14.69 -5.34 25.75
C SER A 192 15.32 -4.12 25.08
N ARG A 193 15.14 -3.94 23.75
CA ARG A 193 15.62 -2.74 23.04
C ARG A 193 15.09 -1.44 23.64
N LEU A 194 13.81 -1.40 23.99
CA LEU A 194 13.20 -0.21 24.60
C LEU A 194 13.85 0.11 25.95
N ARG A 195 14.17 -0.91 26.76
CA ARG A 195 14.89 -0.73 28.03
C ARG A 195 16.31 -0.22 27.80
N ASP A 196 17.04 -0.86 26.89
CA ASP A 196 18.44 -0.53 26.61
C ASP A 196 18.60 0.90 26.05
N LEU A 197 17.67 1.32 25.19
CA LEU A 197 17.67 2.66 24.59
C LEU A 197 16.94 3.71 25.46
N ASN A 198 16.42 3.31 26.62
CA ASN A 198 15.56 4.16 27.46
C ASN A 198 14.41 4.82 26.68
N LEU A 199 13.79 4.06 25.76
CA LEU A 199 12.70 4.52 24.91
C LEU A 199 11.35 3.95 25.38
N SER A 200 10.30 4.73 25.19
CA SER A 200 8.92 4.24 25.30
C SER A 200 8.47 3.52 24.02
N THR A 201 7.48 2.64 24.15
CA THR A 201 6.87 1.93 23.01
C THR A 201 6.42 2.90 21.93
N LEU A 202 6.50 2.47 20.68
CA LEU A 202 6.02 3.25 19.53
C LEU A 202 4.55 3.64 19.71
N GLU A 203 3.71 2.73 20.22
CA GLU A 203 2.30 2.99 20.45
C GLU A 203 2.07 4.05 21.51
N ARG A 204 2.84 4.01 22.61
CA ARG A 204 2.77 5.08 23.63
C ARG A 204 3.15 6.42 23.01
N ARG A 205 4.23 6.47 22.21
CA ARG A 205 4.65 7.71 21.54
C ARG A 205 3.60 8.22 20.55
N ARG A 206 3.03 7.33 19.73
CA ARG A 206 1.95 7.65 18.78
C ARG A 206 0.70 8.15 19.50
N PHE A 207 0.27 7.46 20.54
CA PHE A 207 -0.86 7.87 21.36
C PHE A 207 -0.66 9.27 21.96
N ILE A 208 0.51 9.54 22.54
CA ILE A 208 0.83 10.87 23.10
C ILE A 208 0.76 11.94 22.00
N MET A 209 1.31 11.68 20.82
CA MET A 209 1.22 12.62 19.69
C MET A 209 -0.24 12.83 19.27
N ASP A 210 -1.01 11.76 19.13
CA ASP A 210 -2.40 11.81 18.71
C ASP A 210 -3.27 12.63 19.68
N ILE A 211 -3.17 12.37 20.98
CA ILE A 211 -4.01 13.04 21.98
C ILE A 211 -3.58 14.49 22.21
N THR A 212 -2.29 14.80 22.09
CA THR A 212 -1.80 16.19 22.16
C THR A 212 -2.15 16.99 20.91
N PHE A 213 -2.19 16.36 19.74
CA PHE A 213 -2.67 16.98 18.52
C PHE A 213 -4.18 17.23 18.59
N LEU A 214 -4.95 16.24 19.07
CA LEU A 214 -6.39 16.39 19.31
C LEU A 214 -6.67 17.59 20.23
N GLN A 215 -5.90 17.76 21.30
CA GLN A 215 -6.02 18.89 22.21
C GLN A 215 -5.83 20.24 21.52
N SER A 216 -4.81 20.35 20.67
CA SER A 216 -4.57 21.56 19.89
C SER A 216 -5.70 21.85 18.90
N ILE A 217 -6.28 20.82 18.29
CA ILE A 217 -7.43 20.99 17.38
C ILE A 217 -8.65 21.48 18.17
N VAL A 218 -9.01 20.80 19.26
CA VAL A 218 -10.22 21.13 20.04
C VAL A 218 -10.13 22.54 20.64
N ASN A 219 -8.91 22.99 20.99
CA ASN A 219 -8.66 24.35 21.46
C ASN A 219 -8.41 25.36 20.31
N ASN A 220 -8.82 25.04 19.08
CA ASN A 220 -8.74 25.91 17.89
C ASN A 220 -7.34 26.49 17.60
N ARG A 221 -6.27 25.77 17.95
CA ARG A 221 -4.89 26.18 17.63
C ARG A 221 -4.50 25.87 16.19
N TYR A 222 -5.27 25.00 15.53
CA TYR A 222 -5.12 24.66 14.13
C TYR A 222 -6.41 24.99 13.38
N SER A 223 -6.28 25.70 12.26
CA SER A 223 -7.39 26.00 11.37
C SER A 223 -7.55 24.86 10.35
N MET A 224 -8.30 23.83 10.70
CA MET A 224 -8.62 22.71 9.79
C MET A 224 -10.06 22.24 10.00
N ASP A 225 -10.70 21.79 8.92
CA ASP A 225 -12.01 21.14 9.01
C ASP A 225 -11.86 19.75 9.64
N VAL A 226 -12.51 19.55 10.78
CA VAL A 226 -12.48 18.31 11.56
C VAL A 226 -13.79 17.54 11.52
N SER A 227 -14.78 18.04 10.81
CA SER A 227 -16.14 17.46 10.73
C SER A 227 -16.12 16.01 10.23
N SER A 228 -15.13 15.64 9.42
CA SER A 228 -14.91 14.27 8.93
C SER A 228 -14.12 13.37 9.88
N LEU A 229 -13.48 13.94 10.90
CA LEU A 229 -12.59 13.24 11.85
C LEU A 229 -13.30 12.95 13.18
N PHE A 230 -13.97 13.95 13.74
CA PHE A 230 -14.73 13.89 14.98
C PHE A 230 -15.69 15.07 15.09
N THR A 231 -16.73 14.94 15.90
CA THR A 231 -17.67 16.01 16.22
C THR A 231 -17.45 16.49 17.65
N CYS A 232 -17.30 17.80 17.82
CA CYS A 232 -17.25 18.44 19.15
C CYS A 232 -18.66 18.66 19.70
N THR A 233 -18.77 18.89 21.00
CA THR A 233 -20.02 19.31 21.64
C THR A 233 -20.61 20.59 21.02
N PRO A 234 -21.95 20.75 21.00
CA PRO A 234 -22.95 19.95 21.72
C PRO A 234 -23.24 18.62 21.03
N LEU A 235 -23.03 17.52 21.77
CA LEU A 235 -23.41 16.18 21.33
C LEU A 235 -24.91 16.02 21.60
N THR A 236 -25.63 15.35 20.70
CA THR A 236 -27.10 15.20 20.74
C THR A 236 -27.64 14.50 22.00
N ARG A 237 -26.77 13.88 22.82
CA ARG A 237 -27.11 13.28 24.11
C ARG A 237 -26.26 13.90 25.22
N THR A 238 -26.92 14.60 26.16
CA THR A 238 -26.31 15.05 27.41
C THR A 238 -26.23 13.89 28.40
N LEU A 239 -25.04 13.34 28.60
CA LEU A 239 -24.76 12.39 29.67
C LEU A 239 -24.32 13.16 30.91
N ARG A 240 -24.82 12.80 32.10
CA ARG A 240 -24.42 13.42 33.38
C ARG A 240 -22.90 13.21 33.60
N ASN A 241 -22.21 14.18 34.20
CA ASN A 241 -20.75 14.18 34.45
C ASN A 241 -19.84 14.21 33.20
N CYS A 242 -20.18 14.98 32.16
CA CYS A 242 -19.33 15.15 30.97
C CYS A 242 -18.80 16.58 30.82
N HIS A 243 -17.58 16.74 30.30
CA HIS A 243 -16.94 18.04 30.06
C HIS A 243 -17.27 18.62 28.67
N ASN A 244 -17.18 19.95 28.53
CA ASN A 244 -17.53 20.72 27.31
C ASN A 244 -16.55 20.55 26.13
N PHE A 245 -15.60 19.64 26.24
CA PHE A 245 -14.59 19.35 25.20
C PHE A 245 -14.72 17.91 24.68
N ARG A 246 -15.83 17.26 25.00
CA ARG A 246 -16.07 15.87 24.60
C ARG A 246 -16.17 15.78 23.08
N ILE A 247 -15.59 14.72 22.52
CA ILE A 247 -15.72 14.40 21.10
C ILE A 247 -16.53 13.12 20.89
N SER A 248 -17.22 13.02 19.76
CA SER A 248 -17.73 11.76 19.23
C SER A 248 -17.22 11.51 17.81
N LEU A 249 -17.29 10.27 17.36
CA LEU A 249 -16.94 9.93 15.98
C LEU A 249 -18.20 10.05 15.10
N PRO A 250 -18.13 10.70 13.93
CA PRO A 250 -19.26 10.77 13.00
C PRO A 250 -19.53 9.44 12.28
N PHE A 251 -18.72 8.41 12.53
CA PHE A 251 -18.82 7.07 11.95
C PHE A 251 -18.44 6.01 12.98
N ILE A 252 -18.81 4.76 12.70
CA ILE A 252 -18.38 3.59 13.48
C ILE A 252 -17.05 3.10 12.89
N PRO A 253 -15.92 3.21 13.60
CA PRO A 253 -14.65 2.73 13.09
C PRO A 253 -14.63 1.20 13.05
N HIS A 254 -14.10 0.60 11.99
CA HIS A 254 -13.88 -0.85 11.90
C HIS A 254 -12.94 -1.38 13.00
N ASN A 255 -12.05 -0.52 13.51
CA ASN A 255 -11.14 -0.82 14.62
C ASN A 255 -10.86 0.47 15.40
N SER A 256 -10.83 0.39 16.74
CA SER A 256 -10.48 1.50 17.65
C SER A 256 -9.07 2.06 17.41
N SER A 257 -8.21 1.38 16.64
CA SER A 257 -6.86 1.88 16.31
C SER A 257 -6.75 2.63 14.97
N SER A 258 -7.84 2.76 14.22
CA SER A 258 -7.82 3.17 12.80
C SER A 258 -7.52 4.65 12.57
N THR A 259 -8.14 5.54 13.32
CA THR A 259 -7.99 7.00 13.20
C THR A 259 -7.42 7.63 14.46
N LEU A 260 -6.86 8.83 14.33
CA LEU A 260 -6.35 9.64 15.45
C LEU A 260 -7.41 9.78 16.56
N ALA A 261 -8.63 10.18 16.18
CA ALA A 261 -9.74 10.32 17.12
C ALA A 261 -10.17 8.96 17.72
N SER A 262 -10.28 7.90 16.92
CA SER A 262 -10.67 6.58 17.46
C SER A 262 -9.67 6.01 18.47
N ARG A 263 -8.37 6.31 18.31
CA ARG A 263 -7.31 5.86 19.22
C ARG A 263 -7.36 6.55 20.57
N THR A 264 -7.80 7.80 20.60
CA THR A 264 -7.70 8.67 21.79
C THR A 264 -9.04 8.92 22.46
N ILE A 265 -10.16 8.75 21.76
CA ILE A 265 -11.50 9.16 22.21
C ILE A 265 -11.90 8.63 23.59
N SER A 266 -11.58 7.37 23.90
CA SER A 266 -11.93 6.77 25.20
C SER A 266 -11.24 7.50 26.35
N ILE A 267 -9.94 7.77 26.20
CA ILE A 267 -9.13 8.45 27.21
C ILE A 267 -9.43 9.94 27.22
N TRP A 268 -9.53 10.56 26.05
CA TRP A 268 -9.89 11.97 25.89
C TRP A 268 -11.18 12.32 26.64
N ASN A 269 -12.24 11.54 26.43
CA ASN A 269 -13.54 11.77 27.06
C ASN A 269 -13.56 11.42 28.58
N SER A 270 -12.50 10.82 29.11
CA SER A 270 -12.32 10.55 30.54
C SER A 270 -11.46 11.59 31.26
N LEU A 271 -10.85 12.53 30.52
CA LEU A 271 -9.97 13.53 31.10
C LEU A 271 -10.76 14.65 31.80
N PRO A 272 -10.24 15.21 32.91
CA PRO A 272 -10.83 16.38 33.54
C PRO A 272 -10.79 17.62 32.63
N PRO A 273 -11.83 18.47 32.63
CA PRO A 273 -11.87 19.69 31.81
C PRO A 273 -10.70 20.64 32.10
N GLU A 274 -10.24 20.70 33.35
CA GLU A 274 -9.14 21.55 33.79
C GLU A 274 -7.85 21.17 33.06
N ILE A 275 -7.64 19.88 32.82
CA ILE A 275 -6.48 19.37 32.10
C ILE A 275 -6.60 19.68 30.60
N VAL A 276 -7.77 19.42 30.00
CA VAL A 276 -8.00 19.60 28.56
C VAL A 276 -7.79 21.07 28.13
N ASN A 277 -8.19 22.02 28.98
CA ASN A 277 -8.09 23.45 28.71
C ASN A 277 -6.70 24.05 29.02
N THR A 278 -5.73 23.26 29.46
CA THR A 278 -4.37 23.77 29.73
C THR A 278 -3.59 24.11 28.46
N SER A 279 -2.42 24.74 28.62
CA SER A 279 -1.51 24.96 27.49
C SER A 279 -1.00 23.64 26.91
N HIS A 280 -0.71 23.61 25.60
CA HIS A 280 -0.24 22.40 24.92
C HIS A 280 0.95 21.72 25.63
N ASN A 281 1.91 22.49 26.13
CA ASN A 281 3.07 21.95 26.83
C ASN A 281 2.71 21.33 28.19
N VAL A 282 1.82 21.98 28.95
CA VAL A 282 1.34 21.47 30.24
C VAL A 282 0.54 20.18 30.03
N PHE A 283 -0.36 20.17 29.06
CA PHE A 283 -1.13 18.99 28.67
C PHE A 283 -0.22 17.83 28.25
N ARG A 284 0.74 18.09 27.35
CA ARG A 284 1.70 17.08 26.88
C ARG A 284 2.52 16.49 28.02
N ASN A 285 2.95 17.31 28.98
CA ASN A 285 3.72 16.85 30.13
C ASN A 285 2.85 16.01 31.08
N TYR A 286 1.60 16.43 31.34
CA TYR A 286 0.63 15.66 32.12
C TYR A 286 0.35 14.28 31.51
N ILE A 287 0.15 14.20 30.19
CA ILE A 287 -0.10 12.92 29.52
C ILE A 287 1.14 12.02 29.56
N ARG A 288 2.36 12.59 29.52
CA ARG A 288 3.62 11.82 29.62
C ARG A 288 3.87 11.25 31.01
N SER A 289 3.42 11.94 32.06
CA SER A 289 3.60 11.51 33.45
C SER A 289 2.61 10.43 33.90
N GLN A 290 1.61 10.09 33.08
CA GLN A 290 0.62 9.06 33.43
C GLN A 290 1.24 7.65 33.53
N PRO A 291 0.69 6.79 34.40
CA PRO A 291 1.16 5.41 34.56
C PRO A 291 0.88 4.57 33.30
N PRO A 292 1.57 3.42 33.12
CA PRO A 292 1.38 2.54 31.96
C PRO A 292 -0.07 2.09 31.73
N SER A 293 -0.85 1.90 32.81
CA SER A 293 -2.26 1.50 32.76
C SER A 293 -3.19 2.55 32.14
N PHE A 294 -2.74 3.81 32.04
CA PHE A 294 -3.49 4.88 31.39
C PHE A 294 -3.52 4.73 29.86
N TYR A 295 -2.50 4.10 29.28
CA TYR A 295 -2.38 3.98 27.83
C TYR A 295 -3.09 2.71 27.33
N PRO A 296 -3.62 2.72 26.09
CA PRO A 296 -4.21 1.52 25.51
C PRO A 296 -3.17 0.40 25.38
N ASN A 297 -3.61 -0.84 25.58
CA ASN A 297 -2.74 -2.03 25.48
C ASN A 297 -2.06 -2.11 24.11
N SER A 298 -0.74 -2.38 24.11
CA SER A 298 0.07 -2.53 22.90
C SER A 298 -0.39 -3.75 22.10
N ILE A 299 -0.77 -3.53 20.85
CA ILE A 299 -1.11 -4.60 19.89
C ILE A 299 0.17 -5.12 19.21
N ILE A 300 1.26 -4.32 19.19
CA ILE A 300 2.52 -4.68 18.52
C ILE A 300 3.33 -5.69 19.34
N GLY A 301 3.10 -5.80 20.66
CA GLY A 301 3.74 -6.83 21.49
C GLY A 301 3.64 -8.24 20.90
N ASN A 302 2.49 -8.58 20.29
CA ASN A 302 2.29 -9.89 19.67
C ASN A 302 3.01 -10.08 18.32
N TRP A 303 3.50 -9.00 17.69
CA TRP A 303 4.05 -9.01 16.33
C TRP A 303 5.58 -9.00 16.29
N LEU A 304 6.24 -8.54 17.36
CA LEU A 304 7.68 -8.25 17.38
C LEU A 304 8.48 -9.11 18.37
N ASP A 305 7.85 -10.14 18.95
CA ASP A 305 8.53 -11.20 19.71
C ASP A 305 8.93 -12.40 18.82
N LEU A 306 8.91 -12.22 17.49
CA LEU A 306 9.62 -13.06 16.51
C LEU A 306 11.03 -12.51 16.23
#